data_AF-N9NT06-F1
#
_entry.id   AF-N9NT06-F1
#
_cell.length_a   1.000
_cell.length_b   1.000
_cell.length_c   1.000
_cell.angle_alpha   90.00
_cell.angle_beta   90.00
_cell.angle_gamma   90.00
#
_symmetry.space_group_name_H-M   'P 1'
#
loop_
_entity.id
_entity.type
_entity.pdbx_description
1 polymer ?
#
loop_
_entity_poly.entity_id
_entity_poly.type
_entity_poly.pdbx_seq_one_letter_code
_entity_poly.pdbx_strand_id
1 'polypeptide(L)' 'MAIKWLGNSGSHDLEEITLQDIMDVYEIMEFVLRNLYGNVQNTLQKAQLINQKKGPLTR' A
#
# COMPACT_ATOMS: atom_id res chain seq x y z
N MET A 1 10.27 9.62 -2.74
CA MET A 1 9.38 8.84 -1.85
C MET A 1 9.60 9.31 -0.42
N ALA A 2 8.56 9.40 0.40
CA ALA A 2 8.66 9.86 1.79
C ALA A 2 9.73 9.09 2.59
N ILE A 3 9.81 7.76 2.43
CA ILE A 3 10.84 6.89 3.04
C ILE A 3 12.26 7.30 2.63
N LYS A 4 12.47 7.68 1.37
CA LYS A 4 13.78 8.11 0.86
C LYS A 4 14.20 9.42 1.50
N TRP A 5 13.26 10.34 1.72
CA TRP A 5 13.57 11.63 2.35
C TRP A 5 13.79 11.47 3.85
N LEU A 6 12.98 10.67 4.56
CA LEU A 6 13.19 10.35 5.98
C LEU A 6 14.55 9.65 6.21
N GLY A 7 14.88 8.64 5.40
CA GLY A 7 16.17 7.96 5.49
C GLY A 7 17.37 8.87 5.20
N ASN A 8 17.20 9.88 4.35
CA ASN A 8 18.25 10.89 4.08
C ASN A 8 18.40 11.87 5.24
N SER A 9 17.28 12.36 5.79
CA SER A 9 17.28 13.26 6.95
C SER A 9 17.92 12.61 8.17
N GLY A 10 17.63 11.32 8.43
CA GLY A 10 18.24 10.58 9.54
C GLY A 10 19.70 10.18 9.34
N SER A 11 20.22 10.30 8.12
CA SER A 11 21.64 10.01 7.82
C SER A 11 22.55 11.22 8.06
N HIS A 12 21.98 12.40 8.24
CA HIS A 12 22.69 13.61 8.64
C HIS A 12 22.31 13.96 10.08
N ASP A 13 23.28 14.03 10.98
CA ASP A 13 23.12 14.30 12.43
C ASP A 13 22.45 15.66 12.79
N LEU A 14 21.90 16.38 11.82
CA LEU A 14 21.35 17.74 11.96
C LEU A 14 19.82 17.81 12.00
N GLU A 15 19.10 16.79 11.52
CA GLU A 15 17.63 16.72 11.60
C GLU A 15 17.22 15.57 12.53
N GLU A 16 16.75 15.91 13.74
CA GLU A 16 16.15 14.94 14.64
C GLU A 16 14.87 14.38 14.02
N ILE A 17 14.94 13.15 13.51
CA ILE A 17 13.75 12.38 13.16
C ILE A 17 12.96 12.13 14.44
N THR A 18 11.69 12.53 14.41
CA THR A 18 10.77 12.25 15.51
C THR A 18 10.05 10.92 15.31
N LEU A 19 9.47 10.39 16.39
CA LEU A 19 8.58 9.23 16.31
C LEU A 19 7.38 9.51 15.39
N GLN A 20 6.89 10.76 15.35
CA GLN A 20 5.77 11.14 14.51
C GLN A 20 6.10 10.99 13.02
N ASP A 21 7.30 11.42 12.60
CA ASP A 21 7.74 11.31 11.21
C ASP A 21 7.80 9.84 10.75
N ILE A 22 8.16 8.92 11.66
CA ILE A 22 8.16 7.48 11.40
C ILE A 22 6.73 6.94 11.23
N MET A 23 5.80 7.37 12.09
CA MET A 23 4.40 6.94 12.03
C MET A 23 3.73 7.45 10.75
N ASP A 24 3.99 8.71 10.36
CA ASP A 24 3.48 9.28 9.11
C ASP A 24 3.98 8.50 7.89
N VAL A 25 5.26 8.11 7.88
CA VAL A 25 5.82 7.28 6.82
C VAL A 25 5.20 5.88 6.81
N TYR A 26 4.93 5.29 7.97
CA TYR A 26 4.24 4.00 8.07
C TYR A 26 2.81 4.07 7.49
N GLU A 27 2.04 5.10 7.82
CA GLU A 27 0.68 5.28 7.29
C GLU A 27 0.68 5.43 5.76
N ILE A 28 1.61 6.22 5.23
CA ILE A 28 1.76 6.39 3.78
C ILE A 28 2.11 5.05 3.11
N MET A 29 3.03 4.26 3.69
CA MET A 29 3.38 2.95 3.18
C MET A 29 2.19 2.00 3.17
N GLU A 30 1.48 1.91 4.29
CA GLU A 30 0.32 1.04 4.45
C GLU A 30 -0.77 1.40 3.43
N PHE A 31 -1.04 2.70 3.24
CA PHE A 31 -1.99 3.17 2.23
C PHE A 31 -1.59 2.75 0.81
N VAL A 32 -0.32 2.94 0.43
CA VAL A 32 0.17 2.55 -0.90
C VAL A 32 0.09 1.04 -1.10
N LEU A 33 0.52 0.25 -0.12
CA LEU A 33 0.49 -1.21 -0.19
C LEU A 33 -0.93 -1.74 -0.28
N ARG A 34 -1.88 -1.17 0.48
CA ARG A 34 -3.31 -1.52 0.38
C ARG A 34 -3.89 -1.20 -0.99
N ASN A 35 -3.51 -0.09 -1.60
CA ASN A 35 -4.00 0.23 -2.94
C ASN A 35 -3.41 -0.69 -4.01
N LEU A 36 -2.12 -1.02 -3.91
CA LEU A 36 -1.45 -1.90 -4.85
C LEU A 36 -1.90 -3.37 -4.72
N TYR A 37 -2.08 -3.85 -3.50
CA TYR A 37 -2.28 -5.28 -3.22
C TYR A 37 -3.64 -5.63 -2.60
N GLY A 38 -4.39 -4.67 -2.08
CA GLY A 38 -5.65 -4.91 -1.36
C GLY A 38 -6.79 -5.44 -2.23
N ASN A 39 -6.78 -5.14 -3.53
CA ASN A 39 -7.83 -5.58 -4.46
C ASN A 39 -7.57 -6.93 -5.14
N VAL A 40 -6.43 -7.59 -4.85
CA VAL A 40 -6.08 -8.86 -5.49
C VAL A 40 -7.08 -9.96 -5.14
N GLN A 41 -7.53 -10.04 -3.88
CA GLN A 41 -8.49 -11.06 -3.45
C GLN A 41 -9.87 -10.87 -4.08
N ASN A 42 -10.37 -9.63 -4.15
CA ASN A 42 -11.65 -9.31 -4.78
C ASN A 42 -11.63 -9.64 -6.28
N THR A 43 -10.52 -9.31 -6.94
CA THR A 43 -10.30 -9.62 -8.36
C THR A 43 -10.24 -11.12 -8.60
N LEU A 44 -9.53 -11.87 -7.75
CA LEU A 44 -9.43 -13.33 -7.85
C LEU A 44 -10.79 -14.00 -7.62
N GLN A 45 -11.56 -13.55 -6.63
CA GLN A 45 -12.91 -14.05 -6.38
C GLN A 45 -13.83 -13.79 -7.59
N LYS A 46 -13.80 -12.58 -8.17
CA LYS A 46 -14.57 -12.27 -9.39
C LYS A 46 -14.16 -13.18 -10.55
N ALA A 47 -12.86 -13.39 -10.76
CA ALA A 47 -12.37 -14.28 -11.81
C ALA A 47 -12.84 -15.73 -11.61
N GLN A 48 -12.80 -16.24 -10.37
CA GLN A 48 -13.33 -17.56 -10.03
C GLN A 48 -14.82 -17.67 -10.33
N LEU A 49 -15.62 -16.66 -9.97
CA LEU A 49 -17.05 -16.65 -10.23
C LEU A 49 -17.37 -16.60 -11.74
N ILE A 50 -16.63 -15.81 -12.51
CA ILE A 50 -16.77 -15.77 -13.98
C ILE A 50 -16.46 -17.15 -14.58
N ASN A 51 -15.38 -17.79 -14.14
CA ASN A 51 -14.98 -19.12 -14.61
C ASN A 51 -16.02 -20.20 -14.24
N GLN A 52 -16.56 -20.17 -13.02
CA GLN A 52 -17.61 -21.09 -12.57
C GLN A 52 -18.91 -20.91 -13.36
N LYS A 53 -19.32 -19.65 -13.60
CA LYS A 53 -20.51 -19.31 -14.37
C LYS A 53 -20.33 -19.54 -15.88
N LYS A 54 -19.08 -19.67 -16.35
CA LYS A 54 -18.70 -19.66 -17.78
C LYS A 54 -19.29 -18.45 -18.51
N GLY A 55 -19.29 -17.30 -17.86
CA GLY A 55 -19.92 -16.08 -18.37
C GLY A 55 -19.82 -14.89 -17.42
N PRO A 56 -20.18 -13.68 -17.90
CA PRO A 56 -20.03 -12.46 -17.12
C PRO A 56 -20.90 -12.46 -15.85
N LEU A 57 -20.38 -11.86 -14.78
CA LEU A 57 -21.17 -11.54 -13.59
C LEU A 57 -22.19 -10.47 -13.99
N THR A 58 -23.49 -10.79 -13.90
CA THR A 58 -24.55 -9.81 -14.16
C THR A 58 -24.51 -8.78 -13.04
N ARG A 59 -24.69 -7.50 -13.40
CA ARG A 59 -24.57 -6.35 -12.50
C ARG A 59 -25.64 -6.34 -11.41
#